data_AF-A0A2N5TZD6-F1
#
_entry.id   AF-A0A2N5TZD6-F1
#
_cell.length_a   1.000
_cell.length_b   1.000
_cell.length_c   1.000
_cell.angle_alpha   90.00
_cell.angle_beta   90.00
_cell.angle_gamma   90.00
#
_symmetry.space_group_name_H-M   'P 1'
#
loop_
_entity.id
_entity.type
_entity.pdbx_description
1 polymer ?
#
loop_
_entity_poly.entity_id
_entity_poly.type
_entity_poly.pdbx_seq_one_letter_code
_entity_poly.pdbx_strand_id
1 'polypeptide(L)'
;MHKRHPSSSAVPVPPRTSSSPSRAALLTPRTNLHARASLLSRRRFLVALAILASIFIVIHFISWSGSPMGPLPGFATRSAGSRRTDAYLISARRQRLLQGASNSPGGLGPANFSDLAPFTFCPTFGETDELGQVYGSQALLKTRTHVGSSDRIRRVIRRAMAGLPITIGILGGSISSCHGLDATAAHPLGNPIGPNCYPHRIFTWLNDVFPHPANELTNGALRRTGTAYYGFCSAMHLPDRVDLVIVEFDTEDPHEPETISTTDLLIRSLLLRPDQPAVILLGHFAPQFQNEHGFTGPEVWHSAVAHFYDVPHLSVKGLLYEEYLANPEKVSQSYFIDPVLANAKGHELLADTVISFLESEICVVWDEAALEADLAGLSPPVLGDASLMSGSQANTAPSLLGGKGLRKGSEPGAEGSDEPNGNLGLSKTAKAGYSKVPAYRIHDKPNTLANFREIKPSCASANDLINPLPQSVFINSGWSPVAPKLDAEDERHYWFSEKPGSLIKIPLKVSGGDIAVYYQKGPKKDGWGTVKCWVDDNVGGAVEIHGFWDQGHTKPVISQVDRGVGKGSHYVVCELQGNPMDEAKFKIYGIFSS
;
A
#
# COMPACT_ATOMS: atom_id res chain seq x y z
N MET A 1 -30.92 -60.27 -12.75
CA MET A 1 -31.20 -60.38 -14.20
C MET A 1 -30.54 -59.18 -14.88
N HIS A 2 -29.50 -59.34 -15.72
CA HIS A 2 -29.58 -59.43 -17.20
C HIS A 2 -30.18 -58.18 -17.88
N LYS A 3 -29.63 -57.57 -18.95
CA LYS A 3 -28.32 -57.66 -19.66
C LYS A 3 -28.31 -56.58 -20.79
N ARG A 4 -27.15 -55.95 -21.10
CA ARG A 4 -26.68 -55.42 -22.42
C ARG A 4 -27.50 -54.39 -23.26
N HIS A 5 -26.86 -53.23 -23.56
CA HIS A 5 -26.42 -52.67 -24.90
C HIS A 5 -26.99 -53.21 -26.25
N PRO A 6 -26.80 -52.54 -27.43
CA PRO A 6 -26.48 -51.11 -27.77
C PRO A 6 -27.13 -50.56 -29.11
N SER A 7 -26.69 -49.37 -29.59
CA SER A 7 -26.69 -48.88 -31.01
C SER A 7 -28.05 -48.54 -31.68
N SER A 8 -28.16 -47.81 -32.81
CA SER A 8 -27.17 -47.28 -33.78
C SER A 8 -27.57 -45.92 -34.40
N SER A 9 -26.68 -45.34 -35.22
CA SER A 9 -26.89 -44.16 -36.09
C SER A 9 -27.48 -44.53 -37.47
N ALA A 10 -28.13 -43.56 -38.15
CA ALA A 10 -28.37 -43.56 -39.61
C ALA A 10 -28.79 -42.17 -40.17
N VAL A 11 -28.30 -41.83 -41.37
CA VAL A 11 -28.66 -40.71 -42.27
C VAL A 11 -28.73 -41.33 -43.68
N PRO A 12 -29.81 -41.18 -44.51
CA PRO A 12 -29.90 -40.04 -45.45
C PRO A 12 -31.30 -39.60 -46.01
N VAL A 13 -31.39 -38.29 -46.32
CA VAL A 13 -31.87 -37.56 -47.56
C VAL A 13 -32.40 -38.38 -48.77
N PRO A 14 -33.31 -37.92 -49.70
CA PRO A 14 -34.29 -36.78 -49.81
C PRO A 14 -35.74 -37.30 -50.18
N PRO A 15 -36.58 -36.84 -51.19
CA PRO A 15 -36.85 -35.53 -51.87
C PRO A 15 -38.37 -35.16 -52.16
N ARG A 16 -38.61 -34.01 -52.84
CA ARG A 16 -39.80 -33.59 -53.69
C ARG A 16 -41.15 -33.23 -52.99
N THR A 17 -42.02 -32.31 -53.44
CA THR A 17 -42.07 -31.38 -54.63
C THR A 17 -43.00 -30.15 -54.43
N SER A 18 -42.49 -28.95 -54.74
CA SER A 18 -43.05 -27.81 -55.54
C SER A 18 -44.57 -27.55 -55.78
N SER A 19 -44.98 -26.27 -55.70
CA SER A 19 -45.44 -25.43 -56.85
C SER A 19 -45.69 -23.94 -56.51
N SER A 20 -45.54 -23.07 -57.51
CA SER A 20 -45.76 -21.59 -57.54
C SER A 20 -46.66 -21.27 -58.79
N PRO A 21 -46.74 -20.08 -59.47
CA PRO A 21 -46.20 -18.71 -59.23
C PRO A 21 -47.10 -17.49 -59.64
N SER A 22 -46.65 -16.28 -59.23
CA SER A 22 -46.60 -14.96 -59.94
C SER A 22 -47.69 -14.38 -60.89
N ARG A 23 -48.07 -13.09 -60.68
CA ARG A 23 -47.73 -11.93 -61.58
C ARG A 23 -48.12 -10.55 -60.98
N ALA A 24 -47.75 -9.45 -61.65
CA ALA A 24 -47.79 -8.06 -61.16
C ALA A 24 -48.51 -7.08 -62.12
N ALA A 25 -48.92 -5.89 -61.63
CA ALA A 25 -48.66 -4.54 -62.19
C ALA A 25 -49.72 -3.45 -61.88
N LEU A 26 -49.26 -2.18 -61.97
CA LEU A 26 -49.98 -0.90 -62.19
C LEU A 26 -50.64 -0.13 -61.01
N LEU A 27 -50.32 1.16 -60.96
CA LEU A 27 -50.84 2.23 -60.10
C LEU A 27 -51.00 3.50 -60.94
N THR A 28 -52.16 4.17 -60.87
CA THR A 28 -52.34 5.62 -61.10
C THR A 28 -53.48 6.16 -60.23
N PRO A 29 -53.54 7.48 -59.90
CA PRO A 29 -54.19 7.95 -58.67
C PRO A 29 -55.37 8.92 -58.84
N ARG A 30 -56.20 9.09 -57.80
CA ARG A 30 -57.10 10.25 -57.58
C ARG A 30 -57.45 10.42 -56.09
N THR A 31 -56.89 11.42 -55.40
CA THR A 31 -57.48 12.74 -55.02
C THR A 31 -58.21 12.80 -53.66
N ASN A 32 -57.75 13.73 -52.82
CA ASN A 32 -58.24 14.05 -51.47
C ASN A 32 -59.61 14.76 -51.45
N LEU A 33 -60.35 14.63 -50.33
CA LEU A 33 -61.13 15.72 -49.72
C LEU A 33 -61.42 15.43 -48.22
N HIS A 34 -61.66 16.49 -47.44
CA HIS A 34 -61.97 16.49 -45.99
C HIS A 34 -60.84 16.25 -44.97
N ALA A 35 -59.81 17.12 -44.98
CA ALA A 35 -59.01 17.41 -43.80
C ALA A 35 -58.80 18.93 -43.64
N ARG A 36 -59.66 19.62 -42.86
CA ARG A 36 -59.49 21.08 -42.61
C ARG A 36 -59.98 21.67 -41.27
N ALA A 37 -60.58 20.87 -40.38
CA ALA A 37 -61.15 21.40 -39.12
C ALA A 37 -60.27 21.23 -37.84
N SER A 38 -59.32 20.28 -37.81
CA SER A 38 -58.64 19.88 -36.56
C SER A 38 -57.23 20.47 -36.33
N LEU A 39 -56.61 21.08 -37.35
CA LEU A 39 -55.19 21.49 -37.29
C LEU A 39 -54.95 22.85 -36.60
N LEU A 40 -55.94 23.75 -36.59
CA LEU A 40 -55.83 25.09 -35.99
C LEU A 40 -55.85 25.06 -34.45
N SER A 41 -56.51 24.05 -33.85
CA SER A 41 -56.55 23.87 -32.39
C SER A 41 -55.19 23.38 -31.84
N ARG A 42 -54.61 22.34 -32.44
CA ARG A 42 -53.33 21.76 -31.97
C ARG A 42 -52.16 22.74 -32.00
N ARG A 43 -52.05 23.60 -33.03
CA ARG A 43 -50.98 24.62 -33.07
C ARG A 43 -51.10 25.66 -31.96
N ARG A 44 -52.31 26.10 -31.61
CA ARG A 44 -52.51 27.06 -30.51
C ARG A 44 -52.18 26.44 -29.15
N PHE A 45 -52.53 25.17 -28.95
CA PHE A 45 -52.21 24.44 -27.72
C PHE A 45 -50.69 24.25 -27.51
N LEU A 46 -49.96 23.88 -28.58
CA LEU A 46 -48.50 23.72 -28.52
C LEU A 46 -47.76 25.04 -28.27
N VAL A 47 -48.23 26.15 -28.84
CA VAL A 47 -47.65 27.48 -28.58
C VAL A 47 -47.92 27.92 -27.13
N ALA A 48 -49.11 27.67 -26.59
CA ALA A 48 -49.42 27.97 -25.18
C ALA A 48 -48.52 27.18 -24.21
N LEU A 49 -48.28 25.89 -24.48
CA LEU A 49 -47.35 25.05 -23.71
C LEU A 49 -45.91 25.55 -23.78
N ALA A 50 -45.43 25.96 -24.95
CA ALA A 50 -44.09 26.51 -25.11
C ALA A 50 -43.89 27.83 -24.35
N ILE A 51 -44.92 28.70 -24.33
CA ILE A 51 -44.91 29.96 -23.57
C ILE A 51 -44.93 29.68 -22.06
N LEU A 52 -45.76 28.75 -21.58
CA LEU A 52 -45.77 28.37 -20.16
C LEU A 52 -44.43 27.77 -19.70
N ALA A 53 -43.80 26.91 -20.51
CA ALA A 53 -42.49 26.33 -20.20
C ALA A 53 -41.38 27.40 -20.15
N SER A 54 -41.38 28.36 -21.08
CA SER A 54 -40.39 29.45 -21.08
C SER A 54 -40.61 30.46 -19.93
N ILE A 55 -41.86 30.75 -19.56
CA ILE A 55 -42.17 31.53 -18.34
C ILE A 55 -41.70 30.79 -17.09
N PHE A 56 -41.91 29.47 -16.99
CA PHE A 56 -41.45 28.66 -15.86
C PHE A 56 -39.92 28.69 -15.73
N ILE A 57 -39.19 28.55 -16.84
CA ILE A 57 -37.72 28.65 -16.87
C ILE A 57 -37.24 30.04 -16.43
N VAL A 58 -37.85 31.11 -16.95
CA VAL A 58 -37.49 32.49 -16.58
C VAL A 58 -37.76 32.78 -15.11
N ILE A 59 -38.89 32.33 -14.57
CA ILE A 59 -39.20 32.44 -13.13
C ILE A 59 -38.16 31.67 -12.31
N HIS A 60 -37.81 30.43 -12.70
CA HIS A 60 -36.80 29.65 -11.97
C HIS A 60 -35.42 30.31 -11.97
N PHE A 61 -35.00 30.93 -13.08
CA PHE A 61 -33.74 31.67 -13.17
C PHE A 61 -33.74 32.94 -12.32
N ILE A 62 -34.84 33.70 -12.31
CA ILE A 62 -34.98 34.92 -11.49
C ILE A 62 -35.09 34.59 -9.99
N SER A 63 -35.72 33.47 -9.63
CA SER A 63 -35.78 32.98 -8.25
C SER A 63 -34.44 32.44 -7.73
N TRP A 64 -33.47 32.15 -8.59
CA TRP A 64 -32.16 31.62 -8.20
C TRP A 64 -31.07 32.69 -8.07
N SER A 65 -31.31 33.92 -8.55
CA SER A 65 -30.45 35.08 -8.33
C SER A 65 -30.80 35.82 -7.03
N GLY A 66 -30.64 35.17 -5.86
CA GLY A 66 -31.10 35.81 -4.60
C GLY A 66 -30.91 35.09 -3.27
N SER A 67 -29.90 34.23 -3.08
CA SER A 67 -29.43 33.82 -1.74
C SER A 67 -28.04 33.18 -1.80
N PRO A 68 -27.08 33.54 -0.91
CA PRO A 68 -25.80 32.84 -0.83
C PRO A 68 -26.00 31.51 -0.10
N MET A 69 -26.21 30.42 -0.85
CA MET A 69 -26.00 29.08 -0.31
C MET A 69 -24.50 28.92 -0.01
N GLY A 70 -24.16 28.76 1.27
CA GLY A 70 -22.79 28.40 1.66
C GLY A 70 -22.41 27.02 1.07
N PRO A 71 -21.11 26.75 0.87
CA PRO A 71 -20.67 25.47 0.34
C PRO A 71 -21.06 24.33 1.29
N LEU A 72 -21.54 23.23 0.72
CA LEU A 72 -21.63 21.95 1.44
C LEU A 72 -20.20 21.51 1.80
N PRO A 73 -19.97 20.93 3.00
CA PRO A 73 -18.65 20.49 3.42
C PRO A 73 -18.17 19.33 2.53
N GLY A 74 -16.93 19.40 2.04
CA GLY A 74 -16.29 18.35 1.24
C GLY A 74 -15.71 18.75 -0.12
N PHE A 75 -15.74 20.04 -0.50
CA PHE A 75 -15.18 20.50 -1.78
C PHE A 75 -14.31 21.76 -1.68
N ALA A 76 -12.99 21.55 -1.55
CA ALA A 76 -11.98 22.50 -2.01
C ALA A 76 -11.06 21.81 -3.03
N THR A 77 -11.37 21.90 -4.32
CA THR A 77 -10.45 21.46 -5.37
C THR A 77 -9.31 22.47 -5.51
N ARG A 78 -8.06 22.08 -5.19
CA ARG A 78 -6.88 22.88 -5.56
C ARG A 78 -6.85 23.04 -7.08
N SER A 79 -6.83 24.29 -7.54
CA SER A 79 -6.72 24.64 -8.96
C SER A 79 -5.33 24.27 -9.49
N ALA A 80 -5.27 23.83 -10.75
CA ALA A 80 -4.02 23.56 -11.47
C ALA A 80 -3.26 24.88 -11.71
N GLY A 81 -2.57 25.36 -10.67
CA GLY A 81 -2.02 26.70 -10.60
C GLY A 81 -1.25 26.94 -9.30
N SER A 82 -0.24 26.10 -9.05
CA SER A 82 0.73 26.26 -7.95
C SER A 82 1.53 27.55 -8.10
N ARG A 83 0.94 28.66 -7.66
CA ARG A 83 1.60 29.96 -7.37
C ARG A 83 1.07 30.60 -6.07
N ARG A 84 -0.10 30.17 -5.57
CA ARG A 84 -0.61 30.57 -4.25
C ARG A 84 -0.09 29.70 -3.11
N THR A 85 0.17 28.42 -3.38
CA THR A 85 1.00 27.55 -2.53
C THR A 85 2.37 28.16 -2.31
N ASP A 86 3.07 28.61 -3.36
CA ASP A 86 4.32 29.37 -3.21
C ASP A 86 4.11 30.61 -2.34
N ALA A 87 3.09 31.44 -2.60
CA ALA A 87 2.88 32.64 -1.79
C ALA A 87 2.61 32.33 -0.30
N TYR A 88 1.82 31.28 0.00
CA TYR A 88 1.50 30.89 1.36
C TYR A 88 2.67 30.19 2.06
N LEU A 89 3.37 29.27 1.39
CA LEU A 89 4.60 28.63 1.87
C LEU A 89 5.74 29.65 2.02
N ILE A 90 5.84 30.66 1.15
CA ILE A 90 6.76 31.79 1.31
C ILE A 90 6.33 32.64 2.51
N SER A 91 5.04 32.89 2.75
CA SER A 91 4.61 33.61 3.95
C SER A 91 4.82 32.81 5.24
N ALA A 92 4.60 31.49 5.23
CA ALA A 92 4.85 30.59 6.36
C ALA A 92 6.36 30.45 6.60
N ARG A 93 7.17 30.27 5.56
CA ARG A 93 8.64 30.30 5.63
C ARG A 93 9.15 31.65 6.13
N ARG A 94 8.53 32.76 5.71
CA ARG A 94 8.86 34.11 6.19
C ARG A 94 8.44 34.31 7.65
N GLN A 95 7.29 33.80 8.08
CA GLN A 95 6.89 33.79 9.49
C GLN A 95 7.84 32.94 10.32
N ARG A 96 8.14 31.69 9.93
CA ARG A 96 9.13 30.82 10.59
C ARG A 96 10.52 31.47 10.66
N LEU A 97 10.97 32.15 9.59
CA LEU A 97 12.22 32.93 9.59
C LEU A 97 12.16 34.15 10.51
N LEU A 98 11.03 34.86 10.60
CA LEU A 98 10.86 36.01 11.49
C LEU A 98 10.76 35.58 12.97
N GLN A 99 10.11 34.46 13.25
CA GLN A 99 9.95 33.88 14.59
C GLN A 99 11.26 33.23 15.07
N GLY A 100 12.00 32.59 14.16
CA GLY A 100 13.40 32.16 14.39
C GLY A 100 14.39 33.33 14.50
N ALA A 101 14.07 34.51 13.99
CA ALA A 101 14.90 35.71 14.13
C ALA A 101 14.58 36.56 15.37
N SER A 102 13.41 36.40 16.01
CA SER A 102 13.09 37.12 17.25
C SER A 102 13.75 36.52 18.49
N ASN A 103 14.15 35.24 18.44
CA ASN A 103 14.82 34.55 19.54
C ASN A 103 16.34 34.49 19.34
N SER A 104 17.01 35.60 19.67
CA SER A 104 18.46 35.78 19.87
C SER A 104 19.43 35.40 18.72
N PRO A 105 20.45 36.23 18.43
CA PRO A 105 21.46 35.92 17.42
C PRO A 105 22.48 34.88 17.91
N GLY A 106 22.08 33.61 17.91
CA GLY A 106 22.98 32.47 18.09
C GLY A 106 22.47 31.41 19.07
N GLY A 107 22.17 30.22 18.54
CA GLY A 107 21.98 29.01 19.34
C GLY A 107 20.98 28.03 18.73
N LEU A 108 21.42 26.79 18.49
CA LEU A 108 20.53 25.63 18.47
C LEU A 108 20.05 25.39 19.90
N GLY A 109 19.06 26.16 20.34
CA GLY A 109 18.34 25.92 21.59
C GLY A 109 17.23 24.89 21.36
N PRO A 110 16.88 24.07 22.38
CA PRO A 110 15.67 23.28 22.33
C PRO A 110 14.43 24.18 22.22
N ALA A 111 13.35 23.67 21.63
CA ALA A 111 12.12 24.42 21.47
C ALA A 111 11.53 24.87 22.82
N ASN A 112 10.99 26.09 22.86
CA ASN A 112 10.23 26.59 24.01
C ASN A 112 8.78 26.09 23.90
N PHE A 113 8.42 25.07 24.67
CA PHE A 113 7.13 24.41 24.53
C PHE A 113 5.95 25.14 25.20
N SER A 114 6.21 26.20 25.97
CA SER A 114 5.15 27.05 26.55
C SER A 114 4.59 28.10 25.56
N ASP A 115 5.13 28.17 24.34
CA ASP A 115 4.60 28.99 23.23
C ASP A 115 3.60 28.19 22.38
N LEU A 116 2.78 28.91 21.58
CA LEU A 116 1.93 28.28 20.55
C LEU A 116 2.76 27.38 19.63
N ALA A 117 2.22 26.21 19.29
CA ALA A 117 2.89 25.25 18.43
C ALA A 117 3.42 25.90 17.13
N PRO A 118 4.69 25.70 16.74
CA PRO A 118 5.31 26.32 15.56
C PRO A 118 4.81 25.73 14.23
N PHE A 119 3.81 24.85 14.30
CA PHE A 119 3.21 24.14 13.18
C PHE A 119 1.88 24.79 12.81
N THR A 120 1.75 25.21 11.56
CA THR A 120 0.53 25.88 11.05
C THR A 120 -0.71 24.99 11.14
N PHE A 121 -0.54 23.67 11.12
CA PHE A 121 -1.63 22.68 11.21
C PHE A 121 -2.06 22.34 12.66
N CYS A 122 -1.48 23.00 13.69
CA CYS A 122 -1.90 22.81 15.08
C CYS A 122 -2.71 24.01 15.61
N PRO A 123 -3.79 23.80 16.38
CA PRO A 123 -4.37 22.51 16.74
C PRO A 123 -5.03 21.82 15.54
N THR A 124 -5.07 20.48 15.55
CA THR A 124 -5.71 19.67 14.49
C THR A 124 -7.17 20.08 14.29
N PHE A 125 -7.59 20.22 13.03
CA PHE A 125 -8.89 20.75 12.60
C PHE A 125 -9.18 22.20 13.04
N GLY A 126 -8.15 22.96 13.41
CA GLY A 126 -8.23 24.40 13.65
C GLY A 126 -8.40 25.22 12.35
N GLU A 127 -8.52 26.54 12.48
CA GLU A 127 -8.70 27.45 11.33
C GLU A 127 -7.49 27.47 10.38
N THR A 128 -6.31 27.07 10.86
CA THR A 128 -5.04 27.05 10.11
C THR A 128 -4.63 25.67 9.58
N ASP A 129 -5.38 24.61 9.92
CA ASP A 129 -5.20 23.25 9.37
C ASP A 129 -5.75 23.20 7.92
N GLU A 130 -4.87 23.41 6.94
CA GLU A 130 -5.25 23.40 5.51
C GLU A 130 -6.01 22.14 5.10
N LEU A 131 -5.57 20.95 5.53
CA LEU A 131 -6.20 19.69 5.13
C LEU A 131 -7.56 19.52 5.83
N GLY A 132 -7.64 19.89 7.11
CA GLY A 132 -8.88 20.01 7.86
C GLY A 132 -9.91 20.92 7.20
N GLN A 133 -9.49 22.07 6.65
CA GLN A 133 -10.36 22.98 5.90
C GLN A 133 -10.74 22.46 4.50
N VAL A 134 -9.84 21.72 3.81
CA VAL A 134 -10.08 21.18 2.46
C VAL A 134 -11.07 20.01 2.46
N TYR A 135 -10.85 19.04 3.36
CA TYR A 135 -11.59 17.77 3.39
C TYR A 135 -12.68 17.71 4.48
N GLY A 136 -12.50 18.48 5.56
CA GLY A 136 -13.36 18.41 6.74
C GLY A 136 -12.94 17.29 7.70
N SER A 137 -13.02 17.57 9.00
CA SER A 137 -12.59 16.64 10.07
C SER A 137 -13.27 15.27 10.00
N GLN A 138 -14.58 15.22 9.71
CA GLN A 138 -15.31 13.95 9.60
C GLN A 138 -14.79 13.06 8.47
N ALA A 139 -14.41 13.62 7.32
CA ALA A 139 -13.89 12.86 6.20
C ALA A 139 -12.46 12.35 6.50
N LEU A 140 -11.61 13.20 7.09
CA LEU A 140 -10.26 12.83 7.52
C LEU A 140 -10.21 11.86 8.72
N LEU A 141 -11.29 11.76 9.49
CA LEU A 141 -11.44 10.69 10.50
C LEU A 141 -11.89 9.37 9.86
N LYS A 142 -12.71 9.40 8.79
CA LYS A 142 -13.08 8.19 8.02
C LYS A 142 -11.90 7.54 7.30
N THR A 143 -10.78 8.24 7.05
CA THR A 143 -9.58 7.62 6.47
C THR A 143 -8.79 6.78 7.48
N ARG A 144 -9.04 6.91 8.78
CA ARG A 144 -8.27 6.27 9.84
C ARG A 144 -8.89 4.92 10.23
N THR A 145 -8.79 3.93 9.35
CA THR A 145 -9.32 2.56 9.54
C THR A 145 -8.89 1.97 10.88
N HIS A 146 -7.61 2.11 11.22
CA HIS A 146 -7.06 1.80 12.53
C HIS A 146 -5.92 2.79 12.83
N VAL A 147 -5.85 3.33 14.05
CA VAL A 147 -4.72 4.20 14.46
C VAL A 147 -3.76 3.44 15.38
N GLY A 148 -4.30 2.61 16.28
CA GLY A 148 -3.51 1.98 17.34
C GLY A 148 -2.99 3.00 18.35
N SER A 149 -1.88 2.69 19.03
CA SER A 149 -1.19 3.61 19.94
C SER A 149 -0.38 4.72 19.25
N SER A 150 -0.05 4.55 17.96
CA SER A 150 0.93 5.37 17.22
C SER A 150 2.33 5.44 17.87
N ASP A 151 2.67 4.56 18.83
CA ASP A 151 3.89 4.64 19.67
C ASP A 151 5.20 4.80 18.85
N ARG A 152 5.33 3.99 17.79
CA ARG A 152 6.50 4.04 16.90
C ARG A 152 6.51 5.30 16.03
N ILE A 153 5.34 5.77 15.57
CA ILE A 153 5.18 7.02 14.80
C ILE A 153 5.60 8.21 15.67
N ARG A 154 5.13 8.29 16.92
CA ARG A 154 5.53 9.33 17.88
C ARG A 154 7.02 9.31 18.17
N ARG A 155 7.68 8.14 18.19
CA ARG A 155 9.16 8.05 18.27
C ARG A 155 9.84 8.70 17.07
N VAL A 156 9.36 8.45 15.84
CA VAL A 156 9.90 9.09 14.63
C VAL A 156 9.67 10.60 14.65
N ILE A 157 8.49 11.05 15.07
CA ILE A 157 8.18 12.48 15.23
C ILE A 157 9.10 13.14 16.26
N ARG A 158 9.28 12.57 17.45
CA ARG A 158 10.21 13.10 18.48
C ARG A 158 11.65 13.15 17.97
N ARG A 159 12.08 12.19 17.13
CA ARG A 159 13.38 12.20 16.44
C ARG A 159 13.49 13.36 15.46
N ALA A 160 12.46 13.62 14.65
CA ALA A 160 12.41 14.72 13.69
C ALA A 160 12.39 16.09 14.40
N MET A 161 11.60 16.23 15.47
CA MET A 161 11.56 17.42 16.32
C MET A 161 12.90 17.72 17.03
N ALA A 162 13.71 16.69 17.28
CA ALA A 162 15.08 16.84 17.78
C ALA A 162 16.10 17.25 16.69
N GLY A 163 15.66 17.50 15.45
CA GLY A 163 16.51 17.88 14.33
C GLY A 163 17.38 16.74 13.78
N LEU A 164 17.02 15.48 14.05
CA LEU A 164 17.75 14.31 13.55
C LEU A 164 17.21 13.84 12.19
N PRO A 165 18.06 13.29 11.31
CA PRO A 165 17.64 12.80 9.98
C PRO A 165 16.60 11.69 10.08
N ILE A 166 15.61 11.73 9.20
CA ILE A 166 14.57 10.70 9.04
C ILE A 166 14.73 10.01 7.68
N THR A 167 14.80 8.68 7.70
CA THR A 167 14.75 7.85 6.48
C THR A 167 13.35 7.24 6.33
N ILE A 168 12.68 7.54 5.20
CA ILE A 168 11.40 6.94 4.81
C ILE A 168 11.66 5.82 3.78
N GLY A 169 11.11 4.64 4.02
CA GLY A 169 11.01 3.55 3.05
C GLY A 169 9.59 3.37 2.54
N ILE A 170 9.43 3.02 1.26
CA ILE A 170 8.14 2.64 0.67
C ILE A 170 8.23 1.19 0.21
N LEU A 171 7.26 0.38 0.63
CA LEU A 171 6.98 -0.93 0.05
C LEU A 171 5.57 -0.88 -0.54
N GLY A 172 5.42 -1.21 -1.81
CA GLY A 172 4.11 -1.19 -2.41
C GLY A 172 4.05 -1.66 -3.84
N GLY A 173 2.84 -1.60 -4.38
CA GLY A 173 2.51 -2.03 -5.73
C GLY A 173 2.80 -1.01 -6.83
N SER A 174 2.04 -1.15 -7.91
CA SER A 174 2.10 -0.28 -9.09
C SER A 174 1.75 1.18 -8.79
N ILE A 175 0.95 1.43 -7.75
CA ILE A 175 0.63 2.79 -7.28
C ILE A 175 1.86 3.37 -6.60
N SER A 176 2.42 2.69 -5.60
CA SER A 176 3.66 3.10 -4.94
C SER A 176 4.87 3.24 -5.87
N SER A 177 4.94 2.47 -6.95
CA SER A 177 5.96 2.62 -8.00
C SER A 177 5.70 3.80 -8.95
N CYS A 178 4.66 4.60 -8.71
CA CYS A 178 4.30 5.78 -9.49
C CYS A 178 3.90 5.49 -10.95
N HIS A 179 3.33 4.31 -11.23
CA HIS A 179 2.96 3.91 -12.59
C HIS A 179 1.95 4.90 -13.21
N GLY A 180 2.32 5.47 -14.36
CA GLY A 180 1.52 6.44 -15.11
C GLY A 180 1.87 7.91 -14.83
N LEU A 181 2.78 8.19 -13.88
CA LEU A 181 3.17 9.56 -13.51
C LEU A 181 4.60 9.91 -13.89
N ASP A 182 4.79 11.17 -14.32
CA ASP A 182 6.08 11.84 -14.49
C ASP A 182 7.12 11.04 -15.30
N ALA A 183 6.66 10.27 -16.28
CA ALA A 183 7.48 9.34 -17.08
C ALA A 183 8.71 10.03 -17.70
N THR A 184 9.85 9.34 -17.65
CA THR A 184 11.15 9.82 -18.16
C THR A 184 11.82 8.75 -19.03
N ALA A 185 12.92 9.09 -19.70
CA ALA A 185 13.70 8.11 -20.47
C ALA A 185 14.27 6.96 -19.60
N ALA A 186 14.56 7.21 -18.32
CA ALA A 186 15.01 6.20 -17.36
C ALA A 186 13.84 5.41 -16.74
N HIS A 187 12.66 6.03 -16.67
CA HIS A 187 11.46 5.48 -16.04
C HIS A 187 10.24 5.68 -16.98
N PRO A 188 10.15 4.92 -18.09
CA PRO A 188 9.20 5.20 -19.18
C PRO A 188 7.74 4.96 -18.80
N LEU A 189 7.48 4.21 -17.74
CA LEU A 189 6.15 3.86 -17.26
C LEU A 189 5.78 4.51 -15.93
N GLY A 190 6.67 5.26 -15.28
CA GLY A 190 6.36 5.90 -14.00
C GLY A 190 7.60 6.25 -13.20
N ASN A 191 7.78 7.52 -12.82
CA ASN A 191 8.99 7.98 -12.13
C ASN A 191 8.84 7.87 -10.59
N PRO A 192 9.58 6.98 -9.91
CA PRO A 192 9.45 6.73 -8.47
C PRO A 192 9.84 7.92 -7.58
N ILE A 193 10.55 8.90 -8.14
CA ILE A 193 10.96 10.16 -7.49
C ILE A 193 10.29 11.40 -8.13
N GLY A 194 9.26 11.19 -8.97
CA GLY A 194 8.53 12.28 -9.64
C GLY A 194 7.68 13.12 -8.67
N PRO A 195 7.58 14.46 -8.88
CA PRO A 195 6.91 15.37 -7.96
C PRO A 195 5.41 15.12 -7.79
N ASN A 196 4.75 14.46 -8.75
CA ASN A 196 3.33 14.13 -8.62
C ASN A 196 3.08 12.88 -7.78
N CYS A 197 4.10 12.05 -7.54
CA CYS A 197 3.91 10.79 -6.83
C CYS A 197 3.84 10.96 -5.31
N TYR A 198 2.97 10.17 -4.67
CA TYR A 198 2.63 10.31 -3.25
C TYR A 198 3.85 10.20 -2.31
N PRO A 199 4.86 9.31 -2.52
CA PRO A 199 6.03 9.26 -1.65
C PRO A 199 6.88 10.52 -1.72
N HIS A 200 7.05 11.08 -2.92
CA HIS A 200 7.76 12.35 -3.10
C HIS A 200 7.02 13.48 -2.39
N ARG A 201 5.68 13.56 -2.53
CA ARG A 201 4.86 14.56 -1.84
C ARG A 201 5.00 14.50 -0.32
N ILE A 202 4.93 13.30 0.28
CA ILE A 202 5.14 13.08 1.72
C ILE A 202 6.57 13.50 2.12
N PHE A 203 7.58 13.14 1.34
CA PHE A 203 8.96 13.50 1.61
C PHE A 203 9.24 15.00 1.47
N THR A 204 8.61 15.70 0.51
CA THR A 204 8.66 17.16 0.39
C THR A 204 8.04 17.82 1.62
N TRP A 205 6.83 17.41 2.01
CA TRP A 205 6.19 17.90 3.24
C TRP A 205 7.07 17.65 4.48
N LEU A 206 7.67 16.47 4.61
CA LEU A 206 8.58 16.17 5.73
C LEU A 206 9.76 17.15 5.77
N ASN A 207 10.37 17.45 4.62
CA ASN A 207 11.49 18.40 4.55
C ASN A 207 11.07 19.86 4.75
N ASP A 208 9.83 20.21 4.45
CA ASP A 208 9.27 21.53 4.77
C ASP A 208 8.94 21.69 6.26
N VAL A 209 8.55 20.62 6.97
CA VAL A 209 8.25 20.65 8.42
C VAL A 209 9.51 20.43 9.27
N PHE A 210 10.34 19.44 8.92
CA PHE A 210 11.57 19.04 9.63
C PHE A 210 12.78 19.04 8.66
N PRO A 211 13.27 20.22 8.25
CA PRO A 211 14.35 20.32 7.26
C PRO A 211 15.68 19.76 7.79
N HIS A 212 16.18 18.71 7.13
CA HIS A 212 17.50 18.15 7.43
C HIS A 212 18.17 17.61 6.15
N PRO A 213 19.44 17.94 5.85
CA PRO A 213 20.09 17.62 4.57
C PRO A 213 20.37 16.13 4.33
N ALA A 214 20.24 15.30 5.38
CA ALA A 214 20.35 13.84 5.31
C ALA A 214 19.03 13.12 5.62
N ASN A 215 17.88 13.79 5.42
CA ASN A 215 16.62 13.06 5.25
C ASN A 215 16.68 12.25 3.96
N GLU A 216 16.11 11.04 3.94
CA GLU A 216 16.18 10.14 2.79
C GLU A 216 14.80 9.53 2.47
N LEU A 217 14.54 9.30 1.18
CA LEU A 217 13.41 8.54 0.69
C LEU A 217 13.92 7.37 -0.18
N THR A 218 13.67 6.15 0.25
CA THR A 218 13.88 4.94 -0.55
C THR A 218 12.53 4.40 -1.03
N ASN A 219 12.26 4.52 -2.33
CA ASN A 219 11.08 3.89 -2.93
C ASN A 219 11.43 2.48 -3.43
N GLY A 220 11.11 1.46 -2.64
CA GLY A 220 11.32 0.04 -2.94
C GLY A 220 10.07 -0.67 -3.48
N ALA A 221 9.13 0.09 -4.06
CA ALA A 221 7.95 -0.46 -4.70
C ALA A 221 8.27 -1.19 -6.02
N LEU A 222 7.51 -2.23 -6.31
CA LEU A 222 7.59 -3.03 -7.53
C LEU A 222 6.18 -3.22 -8.08
N ARG A 223 6.05 -2.99 -9.38
CA ARG A 223 4.78 -3.17 -10.10
C ARG A 223 4.25 -4.59 -9.98
N ARG A 224 2.93 -4.70 -9.90
CA ARG A 224 2.15 -5.96 -9.94
C ARG A 224 2.53 -6.96 -8.84
N THR A 225 3.04 -6.48 -7.70
CA THR A 225 3.72 -7.29 -6.67
C THR A 225 3.16 -6.97 -5.28
N GLY A 226 2.62 -7.98 -4.58
CA GLY A 226 1.93 -7.85 -3.29
C GLY A 226 2.67 -8.45 -2.09
N THR A 227 2.00 -8.56 -0.94
CA THR A 227 2.62 -9.03 0.32
C THR A 227 3.16 -10.45 0.24
N ALA A 228 2.62 -11.29 -0.65
CA ALA A 228 3.13 -12.64 -0.92
C ALA A 228 4.61 -12.68 -1.34
N TYR A 229 5.13 -11.60 -1.93
CA TYR A 229 6.55 -11.42 -2.22
C TYR A 229 7.27 -10.66 -1.10
N TYR A 230 6.73 -9.51 -0.70
CA TYR A 230 7.38 -8.61 0.26
C TYR A 230 7.51 -9.22 1.66
N GLY A 231 6.61 -10.12 2.06
CA GLY A 231 6.72 -10.86 3.32
C GLY A 231 8.04 -11.63 3.46
N PHE A 232 8.66 -12.02 2.35
CA PHE A 232 9.96 -12.67 2.33
C PHE A 232 11.10 -11.74 1.93
N CYS A 233 10.83 -10.80 1.01
CA CYS A 233 11.87 -10.04 0.32
C CYS A 233 11.98 -8.57 0.74
N SER A 234 11.16 -8.07 1.68
CA SER A 234 11.15 -6.64 2.10
C SER A 234 12.51 -6.07 2.50
N ALA A 235 13.41 -6.90 3.05
CA ALA A 235 14.75 -6.48 3.43
C ALA A 235 15.63 -6.00 2.26
N MET A 236 15.39 -6.45 1.02
CA MET A 236 16.16 -5.99 -0.16
C MET A 236 15.63 -4.68 -0.76
N HIS A 237 14.41 -4.28 -0.36
CA HIS A 237 13.68 -3.09 -0.86
C HIS A 237 13.73 -1.92 0.11
N LEU A 238 14.41 -2.09 1.24
CA LEU A 238 14.60 -1.08 2.27
C LEU A 238 16.09 -0.94 2.57
N PRO A 239 16.57 0.27 2.96
CA PRO A 239 17.92 0.42 3.46
C PRO A 239 18.13 -0.34 4.77
N ASP A 240 19.38 -0.56 5.17
CA ASP A 240 19.76 -1.20 6.44
C ASP A 240 19.18 -0.50 7.68
N ARG A 241 18.85 0.78 7.54
CA ARG A 241 18.31 1.66 8.58
C ARG A 241 17.17 2.49 8.01
N VAL A 242 15.96 2.30 8.51
CA VAL A 242 14.77 3.06 8.13
C VAL A 242 13.97 3.45 9.38
N ASP A 243 13.51 4.70 9.45
CA ASP A 243 12.75 5.21 10.60
C ASP A 243 11.24 4.97 10.41
N LEU A 244 10.73 5.19 9.19
CA LEU A 244 9.32 5.02 8.82
C LEU A 244 9.19 4.19 7.53
N VAL A 245 8.35 3.16 7.54
CA VAL A 245 7.99 2.37 6.35
C VAL A 245 6.50 2.57 6.04
N ILE A 246 6.18 2.98 4.82
CA ILE A 246 4.80 3.00 4.30
C ILE A 246 4.60 1.74 3.45
N VAL A 247 3.49 1.03 3.67
CA VAL A 247 3.16 -0.27 3.08
C VAL A 247 1.81 -0.17 2.37
N GLU A 248 1.77 -0.36 1.06
CA GLU A 248 0.56 -0.17 0.22
C GLU A 248 0.36 -1.33 -0.77
N PHE A 249 -0.67 -2.15 -0.54
CA PHE A 249 -0.97 -3.35 -1.35
C PHE A 249 -2.46 -3.62 -1.58
N ASP A 250 -3.37 -2.71 -1.19
CA ASP A 250 -4.84 -2.89 -1.24
C ASP A 250 -5.38 -3.25 -2.64
N THR A 251 -4.64 -2.89 -3.69
CA THR A 251 -5.00 -3.14 -5.10
C THR A 251 -4.03 -4.07 -5.82
N GLU A 252 -3.17 -4.79 -5.08
CA GLU A 252 -2.27 -5.83 -5.59
C GLU A 252 -2.56 -7.20 -4.98
N ASP A 253 -2.84 -7.24 -3.67
CA ASP A 253 -3.15 -8.48 -2.98
C ASP A 253 -4.59 -8.96 -3.28
N PRO A 254 -4.81 -10.27 -3.38
CA PRO A 254 -6.13 -10.80 -3.68
C PRO A 254 -7.08 -10.70 -2.48
N HIS A 255 -8.38 -10.65 -2.75
CA HIS A 255 -9.43 -10.86 -1.73
C HIS A 255 -9.56 -12.36 -1.40
N GLU A 256 -8.47 -12.95 -0.90
CA GLU A 256 -8.37 -14.36 -0.51
C GLU A 256 -7.94 -14.42 0.98
N PRO A 257 -8.53 -15.30 1.83
CA PRO A 257 -8.17 -15.39 3.25
C PRO A 257 -6.66 -15.61 3.51
N GLU A 258 -5.97 -16.24 2.56
CA GLU A 258 -4.53 -16.46 2.56
C GLU A 258 -3.70 -15.16 2.64
N THR A 259 -4.24 -14.03 2.15
CA THR A 259 -3.58 -12.71 2.21
C THR A 259 -3.23 -12.32 3.65
N ILE A 260 -4.06 -12.66 4.64
CA ILE A 260 -3.77 -12.33 6.04
C ILE A 260 -2.47 -12.98 6.54
N SER A 261 -2.08 -14.15 6.01
CA SER A 261 -0.81 -14.82 6.33
C SER A 261 0.40 -14.10 5.72
N THR A 262 0.27 -13.55 4.51
CA THR A 262 1.36 -12.87 3.81
C THR A 262 1.55 -11.45 4.33
N THR A 263 0.46 -10.75 4.67
CA THR A 263 0.52 -9.46 5.36
C THR A 263 1.08 -9.60 6.78
N ASP A 264 0.66 -10.62 7.56
CA ASP A 264 1.23 -10.90 8.88
C ASP A 264 2.74 -11.20 8.80
N LEU A 265 3.17 -11.98 7.81
CA LEU A 265 4.59 -12.25 7.57
C LEU A 265 5.37 -10.94 7.30
N LEU A 266 4.85 -10.07 6.43
CA LEU A 266 5.49 -8.78 6.13
C LEU A 266 5.56 -7.88 7.36
N ILE A 267 4.41 -7.59 7.99
CA ILE A 267 4.32 -6.61 9.07
C ILE A 267 5.13 -7.07 10.28
N ARG A 268 5.06 -8.35 10.64
CA ARG A 268 5.93 -8.91 11.69
C ARG A 268 7.41 -8.77 11.34
N SER A 269 7.81 -9.09 10.11
CA SER A 269 9.22 -8.99 9.69
C SER A 269 9.75 -7.56 9.75
N LEU A 270 8.95 -6.56 9.35
CA LEU A 270 9.29 -5.14 9.49
C LEU A 270 9.42 -4.74 10.97
N LEU A 271 8.46 -5.13 11.80
CA LEU A 271 8.43 -4.73 13.22
C LEU A 271 9.53 -5.38 14.07
N LEU A 272 10.03 -6.56 13.66
CA LEU A 272 11.14 -7.30 14.26
C LEU A 272 12.53 -6.82 13.79
N ARG A 273 12.63 -5.90 12.82
CA ARG A 273 13.95 -5.40 12.39
C ARG A 273 14.70 -4.72 13.55
N PRO A 274 16.05 -4.79 13.59
CA PRO A 274 16.84 -4.21 14.69
C PRO A 274 16.70 -2.69 14.86
N ASP A 275 16.38 -1.97 13.78
CA ASP A 275 16.12 -0.52 13.78
C ASP A 275 14.71 -0.15 14.27
N GLN A 276 13.82 -1.14 14.46
CA GLN A 276 12.45 -0.98 14.96
C GLN A 276 11.69 0.16 14.25
N PRO A 277 11.52 0.10 12.92
CA PRO A 277 10.82 1.16 12.19
C PRO A 277 9.39 1.31 12.68
N ALA A 278 8.87 2.53 12.54
CA ALA A 278 7.43 2.74 12.50
C ALA A 278 6.88 2.25 11.15
N VAL A 279 5.66 1.73 11.16
CA VAL A 279 4.99 1.21 9.95
C VAL A 279 3.65 1.92 9.82
N ILE A 280 3.29 2.29 8.59
CA ILE A 280 1.93 2.71 8.21
C ILE A 280 1.47 1.79 7.09
N LEU A 281 0.34 1.12 7.30
CA LEU A 281 -0.44 0.52 6.21
C LEU A 281 -1.22 1.66 5.53
N LEU A 282 -1.04 1.83 4.22
CA LEU A 282 -1.76 2.80 3.41
C LEU A 282 -2.60 2.07 2.37
N GLY A 283 -3.90 2.32 2.41
CA GLY A 283 -4.89 1.71 1.55
C GLY A 283 -5.27 2.59 0.37
N HIS A 284 -4.95 2.14 -0.83
CA HIS A 284 -5.40 2.74 -2.09
C HIS A 284 -6.85 2.34 -2.43
N PHE A 285 -7.56 3.24 -3.10
CA PHE A 285 -8.90 3.00 -3.62
C PHE A 285 -8.82 2.82 -5.13
N ALA A 286 -9.27 1.69 -5.67
CA ALA A 286 -9.39 1.48 -7.11
C ALA A 286 -10.85 1.19 -7.51
N PRO A 287 -11.46 1.95 -8.45
CA PRO A 287 -12.80 1.70 -8.96
C PRO A 287 -13.06 0.25 -9.40
N GLN A 288 -12.08 -0.43 -10.01
CA GLN A 288 -12.22 -1.83 -10.40
C GLN A 288 -12.48 -2.74 -9.20
N PHE A 289 -11.66 -2.64 -8.15
CA PHE A 289 -11.78 -3.47 -6.95
C PHE A 289 -13.06 -3.15 -6.16
N GLN A 290 -13.49 -1.88 -6.11
CA GLN A 290 -14.75 -1.53 -5.45
C GLN A 290 -15.98 -1.98 -6.25
N ASN A 291 -15.90 -2.10 -7.58
CA ASN A 291 -16.95 -2.73 -8.38
C ASN A 291 -17.05 -4.24 -8.14
N GLU A 292 -15.92 -4.91 -7.88
CA GLU A 292 -15.89 -6.36 -7.67
C GLU A 292 -16.28 -6.77 -6.24
N HIS A 293 -15.83 -6.02 -5.23
CA HIS A 293 -15.97 -6.39 -3.82
C HIS A 293 -16.81 -5.43 -2.96
N GLY A 294 -17.26 -4.29 -3.51
CA GLY A 294 -17.93 -3.24 -2.75
C GLY A 294 -17.00 -2.58 -1.73
N PHE A 295 -17.53 -2.26 -0.55
CA PHE A 295 -16.76 -1.58 0.51
C PHE A 295 -15.68 -2.47 1.14
N THR A 296 -15.84 -3.80 1.10
CA THR A 296 -14.97 -4.78 1.76
C THR A 296 -14.07 -5.45 0.73
N GLY A 297 -13.02 -4.74 0.29
CA GLY A 297 -11.99 -5.23 -0.62
C GLY A 297 -10.88 -5.97 0.13
N PRO A 298 -9.70 -6.21 -0.51
CA PRO A 298 -8.57 -6.92 0.11
C PRO A 298 -8.10 -6.30 1.44
N GLU A 299 -8.35 -5.00 1.64
CA GLU A 299 -7.95 -4.23 2.83
C GLU A 299 -8.53 -4.74 4.15
N VAL A 300 -9.56 -5.60 4.13
CA VAL A 300 -10.09 -6.25 5.34
C VAL A 300 -9.06 -7.17 5.99
N TRP A 301 -8.23 -7.84 5.18
CA TRP A 301 -7.14 -8.70 5.66
C TRP A 301 -6.00 -7.86 6.23
N HIS A 302 -5.67 -6.75 5.58
CA HIS A 302 -4.67 -5.79 6.06
C HIS A 302 -5.10 -5.16 7.39
N SER A 303 -6.38 -4.82 7.53
CA SER A 303 -6.97 -4.29 8.76
C SER A 303 -6.88 -5.28 9.92
N ALA A 304 -7.14 -6.58 9.69
CA ALA A 304 -7.01 -7.59 10.73
C ALA A 304 -5.57 -7.69 11.27
N VAL A 305 -4.58 -7.61 10.39
CA VAL A 305 -3.15 -7.57 10.77
C VAL A 305 -2.78 -6.26 11.46
N ALA A 306 -3.28 -5.12 10.98
CA ALA A 306 -3.09 -3.80 11.59
C ALA A 306 -3.52 -3.79 13.07
N HIS A 307 -4.74 -4.29 13.34
CA HIS A 307 -5.30 -4.39 14.69
C HIS A 307 -4.52 -5.35 15.60
N PHE A 308 -3.96 -6.44 15.06
CA PHE A 308 -3.19 -7.41 15.86
C PHE A 308 -1.79 -6.89 16.24
N TYR A 309 -1.16 -6.10 15.36
CA TYR A 309 0.19 -5.56 15.56
C TYR A 309 0.24 -4.12 16.09
N ASP A 310 -0.92 -3.47 16.32
CA ASP A 310 -1.03 -2.07 16.75
C ASP A 310 -0.34 -1.09 15.76
N VAL A 311 -0.58 -1.31 14.46
CA VAL A 311 0.03 -0.59 13.33
C VAL A 311 -1.02 0.30 12.66
N PRO A 312 -0.82 1.63 12.53
CA PRO A 312 -1.75 2.52 11.82
C PRO A 312 -2.08 2.00 10.42
N HIS A 313 -3.38 1.86 10.13
CA HIS A 313 -3.95 1.60 8.82
C HIS A 313 -4.82 2.78 8.40
N LEU A 314 -4.35 3.49 7.37
CA LEU A 314 -5.02 4.63 6.75
C LEU A 314 -5.55 4.21 5.38
N SER A 315 -6.68 4.73 4.92
CA SER A 315 -7.20 4.44 3.57
C SER A 315 -7.91 5.66 2.97
N VAL A 316 -7.62 5.96 1.70
CA VAL A 316 -8.31 7.03 0.95
C VAL A 316 -9.78 6.70 0.67
N LYS A 317 -10.20 5.45 0.91
CA LYS A 317 -11.60 4.99 0.79
C LYS A 317 -12.58 5.87 1.58
N GLY A 318 -12.16 6.37 2.75
CA GLY A 318 -12.95 7.28 3.58
C GLY A 318 -13.31 8.62 2.94
N LEU A 319 -12.53 9.09 1.95
CA LEU A 319 -12.78 10.31 1.18
C LEU A 319 -13.57 10.06 -0.12
N LEU A 320 -13.46 8.86 -0.69
CA LEU A 320 -13.91 8.58 -2.05
C LEU A 320 -15.19 7.74 -2.15
N TYR A 321 -15.47 6.85 -1.19
CA TYR A 321 -16.49 5.81 -1.40
C TYR A 321 -17.93 6.36 -1.52
N GLU A 322 -18.30 7.38 -0.75
CA GLU A 322 -19.64 8.00 -0.83
C GLU A 322 -19.86 8.74 -2.16
N GLU A 323 -18.87 9.52 -2.61
CA GLU A 323 -18.90 10.19 -3.92
C GLU A 323 -18.84 9.18 -5.07
N TYR A 324 -18.17 8.04 -4.88
CA TYR A 324 -18.13 6.95 -5.86
C TYR A 324 -19.48 6.29 -6.06
N LEU A 325 -20.23 6.03 -4.98
CA LEU A 325 -21.60 5.52 -5.08
C LEU A 325 -22.56 6.52 -5.74
N ALA A 326 -22.35 7.83 -5.53
CA ALA A 326 -23.18 8.87 -6.11
C ALA A 326 -22.84 9.15 -7.59
N ASN A 327 -21.55 9.26 -7.92
CA ASN A 327 -21.02 9.72 -9.21
C ASN A 327 -19.75 8.95 -9.62
N PRO A 328 -19.83 7.64 -9.94
CA PRO A 328 -18.65 6.80 -10.19
C PRO A 328 -17.79 7.28 -11.37
N GLU A 329 -18.41 7.84 -12.41
CA GLU A 329 -17.70 8.43 -13.55
C GLU A 329 -16.87 9.65 -13.13
N LYS A 330 -17.42 10.53 -12.27
CA LYS A 330 -16.73 11.73 -11.78
C LYS A 330 -15.53 11.37 -10.93
N VAL A 331 -15.64 10.38 -10.05
CA VAL A 331 -14.50 9.88 -9.25
C VAL A 331 -13.41 9.32 -10.18
N SER A 332 -13.79 8.45 -11.12
CA SER A 332 -12.88 7.84 -12.09
C SER A 332 -12.12 8.90 -12.89
N GLN A 333 -12.82 9.85 -13.50
CA GLN A 333 -12.20 10.93 -14.30
C GLN A 333 -11.38 11.93 -13.46
N SER A 334 -11.68 12.09 -12.17
CA SER A 334 -11.00 13.07 -11.31
C SER A 334 -9.67 12.56 -10.78
N TYR A 335 -9.60 11.30 -10.35
CA TYR A 335 -8.50 10.78 -9.53
C TYR A 335 -7.72 9.62 -10.15
N PHE A 336 -8.14 9.11 -11.30
CA PHE A 336 -7.57 7.91 -11.92
C PHE A 336 -7.09 8.15 -13.36
N ILE A 337 -6.18 7.27 -13.80
CA ILE A 337 -5.71 7.15 -15.20
C ILE A 337 -6.49 6.02 -15.88
N ASP A 338 -6.64 4.90 -15.17
CA ASP A 338 -7.45 3.73 -15.53
C ASP A 338 -8.20 3.23 -14.27
N PRO A 339 -9.05 2.18 -14.33
CA PRO A 339 -9.81 1.71 -13.17
C PRO A 339 -9.01 1.23 -11.94
N VAL A 340 -7.67 1.24 -11.98
CA VAL A 340 -6.76 0.91 -10.87
C VAL A 340 -5.77 2.06 -10.59
N LEU A 341 -5.05 2.53 -11.60
CA LEU A 341 -3.95 3.48 -11.44
C LEU A 341 -4.43 4.90 -11.09
N ALA A 342 -3.90 5.44 -9.99
CA ALA A 342 -4.14 6.82 -9.57
C ALA A 342 -3.47 7.82 -10.54
N ASN A 343 -4.16 8.92 -10.84
CA ASN A 343 -3.54 10.08 -11.48
C ASN A 343 -2.89 10.99 -10.43
N ALA A 344 -2.30 12.12 -10.86
CA ALA A 344 -1.61 13.05 -9.97
C ALA A 344 -2.46 13.56 -8.80
N LYS A 345 -3.79 13.65 -8.94
CA LYS A 345 -4.72 14.00 -7.85
C LYS A 345 -5.06 12.81 -6.95
N GLY A 346 -5.12 11.59 -7.49
CA GLY A 346 -5.24 10.38 -6.67
C GLY A 346 -4.01 10.20 -5.77
N HIS A 347 -2.82 10.50 -6.30
CA HIS A 347 -1.59 10.55 -5.50
C HIS A 347 -1.53 11.73 -4.51
N GLU A 348 -2.17 12.86 -4.81
CA GLU A 348 -2.37 13.95 -3.84
C GLU A 348 -3.25 13.47 -2.67
N LEU A 349 -4.38 12.80 -2.92
CA LEU A 349 -5.22 12.21 -1.86
C LEU A 349 -4.48 11.18 -0.99
N LEU A 350 -3.66 10.31 -1.60
CA LEU A 350 -2.82 9.35 -0.87
C LEU A 350 -1.82 10.06 0.05
N ALA A 351 -1.14 11.11 -0.45
CA ALA A 351 -0.22 11.90 0.34
C ALA A 351 -0.93 12.65 1.47
N ASP A 352 -2.00 13.40 1.18
CA ASP A 352 -2.78 14.19 2.13
C ASP A 352 -3.40 13.31 3.25
N THR A 353 -3.76 12.07 2.93
CA THR A 353 -4.26 11.10 3.92
C THR A 353 -3.19 10.69 4.93
N VAL A 354 -1.95 10.47 4.49
CA VAL A 354 -0.82 10.20 5.40
C VAL A 354 -0.39 11.47 6.14
N ILE A 355 -0.34 12.61 5.44
CA ILE A 355 0.09 13.89 6.00
C ILE A 355 -0.87 14.34 7.10
N SER A 356 -2.18 14.38 6.86
CA SER A 356 -3.17 14.77 7.89
C SER A 356 -3.18 13.87 9.13
N PHE A 357 -2.80 12.60 8.99
CA PHE A 357 -2.53 11.72 10.12
C PHE A 357 -1.27 12.14 10.89
N LEU A 358 -0.14 12.28 10.20
CA LEU A 358 1.13 12.68 10.80
C LEU A 358 1.07 14.07 11.44
N GLU A 359 0.40 15.04 10.82
CA GLU A 359 0.14 16.38 11.37
C GLU A 359 -0.62 16.30 12.70
N SER A 360 -1.63 15.43 12.80
CA SER A 360 -2.34 15.22 14.08
C SER A 360 -1.48 14.54 15.15
N GLU A 361 -0.63 13.57 14.78
CA GLU A 361 0.32 12.97 15.73
C GLU A 361 1.43 13.96 16.14
N ILE A 362 1.81 14.90 15.27
CA ILE A 362 2.76 15.98 15.59
C ILE A 362 2.15 16.93 16.63
N CYS A 363 0.88 17.34 16.48
CA CYS A 363 0.21 18.17 17.49
C CYS A 363 0.12 17.44 18.84
N VAL A 364 -0.24 16.15 18.84
CA VAL A 364 -0.27 15.34 20.08
C VAL A 364 1.10 15.26 20.74
N VAL A 365 2.18 15.02 19.98
CA VAL A 365 3.54 14.98 20.54
C VAL A 365 4.01 16.36 21.02
N TRP A 366 3.59 17.45 20.38
CA TRP A 366 3.87 18.81 20.85
C TRP A 366 3.19 19.09 22.18
N ASP A 367 1.89 18.80 22.28
CA ASP A 367 1.10 19.02 23.50
C ASP A 367 1.59 18.13 24.67
N GLU A 368 1.97 16.87 24.39
CA GLU A 368 2.66 15.99 25.35
C GLU A 368 3.97 16.64 25.87
N ALA A 369 4.80 17.19 24.97
CA ALA A 369 6.08 17.81 25.32
C ALA A 369 5.92 19.13 26.09
N ALA A 370 4.92 19.94 25.75
CA ALA A 370 4.55 21.14 26.50
C ALA A 370 4.12 20.81 27.93
N LEU A 371 3.23 19.83 28.08
CA LEU A 371 2.78 19.38 29.40
C LEU A 371 3.93 18.80 30.25
N GLU A 372 4.83 18.00 29.66
CA GLU A 372 6.01 17.49 30.36
C GLU A 372 6.99 18.63 30.77
N ALA A 373 7.12 19.69 29.97
CA ALA A 373 7.93 20.87 30.30
C ALA A 373 7.30 21.71 31.44
N ASP A 374 6.00 21.99 31.38
CA ASP A 374 5.30 22.76 32.41
C ASP A 374 5.32 22.01 33.76
N LEU A 375 5.09 20.69 33.77
CA LEU A 375 5.18 19.86 34.98
C LEU A 375 6.60 19.82 35.57
N ALA A 376 7.64 19.82 34.72
CA ALA A 376 9.02 19.93 35.18
C ALA A 376 9.30 21.32 35.81
N GLY A 377 8.75 22.39 35.25
CA GLY A 377 8.84 23.75 35.80
C GLY A 377 8.11 23.94 37.14
N LEU A 378 7.07 23.15 37.41
CA LEU A 378 6.31 23.16 38.68
C LEU A 378 6.97 22.36 39.81
N SER A 379 8.06 21.64 39.54
CA SER A 379 8.76 20.85 40.55
C SER A 379 9.64 21.77 41.42
N PRO A 380 9.44 21.83 42.75
CA PRO A 380 10.25 22.68 43.61
C PRO A 380 11.71 22.20 43.64
N PRO A 381 12.69 23.10 43.80
CA PRO A 381 14.09 22.71 43.90
C PRO A 381 14.31 21.86 45.16
N VAL A 382 14.60 20.57 44.97
CA VAL A 382 14.92 19.65 46.06
C VAL A 382 16.28 20.01 46.65
N LEU A 383 16.24 20.75 47.75
CA LEU A 383 17.40 21.14 48.53
C LEU A 383 17.78 19.99 49.48
N GLY A 384 18.76 19.17 49.06
CA GLY A 384 19.30 18.02 49.80
C GLY A 384 18.93 16.69 49.11
N ASP A 385 19.85 15.81 48.73
CA ASP A 385 21.10 15.42 49.39
C ASP A 385 22.12 14.85 48.36
N ALA A 386 23.42 15.08 48.60
CA ALA A 386 24.50 14.82 47.64
C ALA A 386 25.13 13.43 47.77
N SER A 387 24.36 12.40 48.15
CA SER A 387 24.91 11.10 48.62
C SER A 387 24.43 9.83 47.91
N LEU A 388 23.56 9.92 46.88
CA LEU A 388 22.92 8.73 46.27
C LEU A 388 23.09 8.56 44.74
N MET A 389 24.14 9.15 44.16
CA MET A 389 24.48 9.00 42.74
C MET A 389 25.76 8.18 42.53
N SER A 390 25.71 6.90 42.89
CA SER A 390 26.65 5.88 42.39
C SER A 390 25.91 4.56 42.20
N GLY A 391 25.90 4.03 40.98
CA GLY A 391 25.40 2.68 40.71
C GLY A 391 23.97 2.54 40.17
N SER A 392 23.60 3.25 39.09
CA SER A 392 22.67 2.67 38.11
C SER A 392 22.98 3.16 36.69
N GLN A 393 23.46 2.25 35.83
CA GLN A 393 23.47 2.49 34.39
C GLN A 393 22.06 2.27 33.86
N ALA A 394 21.31 3.36 33.69
CA ALA A 394 19.98 3.30 33.09
C ALA A 394 20.06 3.56 31.58
N ASN A 395 19.71 2.56 30.77
CA ASN A 395 19.38 2.72 29.36
C ASN A 395 18.01 3.40 29.21
N THR A 396 17.87 4.62 29.73
CA THR A 396 16.76 5.51 29.39
C THR A 396 17.04 6.13 28.04
N ALA A 397 16.04 6.13 27.15
CA ALA A 397 16.06 6.95 25.95
C ALA A 397 16.45 8.40 26.33
N PRO A 398 17.26 9.10 25.52
CA PRO A 398 17.65 10.46 25.84
C PRO A 398 16.38 11.31 25.93
N SER A 399 16.18 11.98 27.08
CA SER A 399 15.23 13.08 27.16
C SER A 399 15.48 14.04 26.00
N LEU A 400 14.43 14.69 25.50
CA LEU A 400 14.50 15.63 24.36
C LEU A 400 15.50 16.79 24.58
N LEU A 401 15.96 16.99 25.83
CA LEU A 401 16.91 18.00 26.30
C LEU A 401 18.26 17.42 26.81
N GLY A 402 18.48 16.11 26.66
CA GLY A 402 19.53 15.32 27.33
C GLY A 402 20.88 15.23 26.60
N GLY A 403 21.41 16.34 26.09
CA GLY A 403 22.66 16.35 25.31
C GLY A 403 23.93 16.06 26.14
N LYS A 404 24.38 14.80 26.18
CA LYS A 404 25.77 14.44 26.54
C LYS A 404 26.52 14.00 25.28
N GLY A 405 27.55 14.78 24.90
CA GLY A 405 28.30 14.56 23.66
C GLY A 405 28.99 13.20 23.59
N LEU A 406 29.00 12.60 22.40
CA LEU A 406 29.64 11.30 22.16
C LEU A 406 31.14 11.36 22.49
N ARG A 407 31.61 10.49 23.38
CA ARG A 407 33.02 10.09 23.42
C ARG A 407 33.27 8.94 22.46
N LYS A 408 34.44 8.95 21.85
CA LYS A 408 34.86 8.04 20.78
C LYS A 408 35.24 6.66 21.36
N GLY A 409 34.56 5.62 20.90
CA GLY A 409 35.01 4.21 21.00
C GLY A 409 34.28 3.34 22.03
N SER A 410 33.25 2.63 21.57
CA SER A 410 32.75 1.38 22.19
C SER A 410 31.90 0.63 21.16
N GLU A 411 32.33 -0.58 20.79
CA GLU A 411 31.62 -1.46 19.84
C GLU A 411 30.47 -2.22 20.54
N PRO A 412 29.38 -2.58 19.83
CA PRO A 412 28.25 -3.30 20.42
C PRO A 412 28.36 -4.82 20.22
N GLY A 413 28.44 -5.58 21.31
CA GLY A 413 28.38 -7.04 21.25
C GLY A 413 28.53 -7.74 22.60
N ALA A 414 27.42 -7.93 23.32
CA ALA A 414 27.28 -8.93 24.39
C ALA A 414 25.80 -9.24 24.63
N GLU A 415 25.43 -10.51 24.61
CA GLU A 415 24.10 -11.00 25.00
C GLU A 415 24.00 -11.10 26.53
N GLY A 416 22.78 -10.95 27.08
CA GLY A 416 22.50 -11.10 28.50
C GLY A 416 21.02 -11.40 28.74
N SER A 417 20.74 -12.62 29.19
CA SER A 417 19.41 -13.09 29.58
C SER A 417 19.18 -12.84 31.08
N ASP A 418 18.00 -12.34 31.48
CA ASP A 418 17.58 -12.32 32.89
C ASP A 418 16.07 -12.58 33.03
N GLU A 419 15.72 -13.42 34.00
CA GLU A 419 14.35 -13.69 34.44
C GLU A 419 13.85 -12.62 35.45
N PRO A 420 12.52 -12.41 35.60
CA PRO A 420 11.99 -11.35 36.43
C PRO A 420 11.83 -11.77 37.90
N ASN A 421 12.44 -11.03 38.82
CA ASN A 421 12.09 -11.08 40.24
C ASN A 421 11.37 -9.78 40.64
N GLY A 422 10.21 -9.91 41.27
CA GLY A 422 9.24 -8.82 41.38
C GLY A 422 9.47 -7.86 42.54
N ASN A 423 9.17 -6.57 42.33
CA ASN A 423 8.56 -5.75 43.38
C ASN A 423 7.74 -4.58 42.82
N LEU A 424 6.79 -4.09 43.61
CA LEU A 424 5.75 -3.15 43.14
C LEU A 424 6.29 -1.75 42.80
N GLY A 425 5.96 -1.27 41.59
CA GLY A 425 6.31 0.07 41.10
C GLY A 425 5.30 0.58 40.08
N LEU A 426 4.18 1.12 40.57
CA LEU A 426 3.00 1.53 39.79
C LEU A 426 3.23 2.81 38.96
N SER A 427 4.14 2.77 37.97
CA SER A 427 4.29 3.84 36.96
C SER A 427 5.11 3.42 35.72
N LYS A 428 6.11 2.53 35.87
CA LYS A 428 7.03 2.19 34.75
C LYS A 428 6.49 1.18 33.72
N THR A 429 5.39 0.48 34.02
CA THR A 429 4.87 -0.61 33.17
C THR A 429 4.00 -0.16 32.00
N ALA A 430 3.47 1.07 31.99
CA ALA A 430 2.54 1.52 30.94
C ALA A 430 3.25 2.07 29.67
N LYS A 431 4.28 2.91 29.82
CA LYS A 431 4.96 3.60 28.69
C LYS A 431 5.90 2.71 27.82
N ALA A 432 5.96 1.40 28.05
CA ALA A 432 6.88 0.48 27.35
C ALA A 432 6.21 -0.83 26.83
N GLY A 433 4.88 -0.92 26.91
CA GLY A 433 4.12 -2.09 26.47
C GLY A 433 3.83 -2.11 24.96
N TYR A 434 3.30 -1.01 24.44
CA TYR A 434 2.66 -0.95 23.11
C TYR A 434 3.64 -0.97 21.92
N SER A 435 4.88 -0.51 22.11
CA SER A 435 5.94 -0.65 21.11
C SER A 435 6.44 -2.09 20.85
N LYS A 436 6.06 -3.07 21.69
CA LYS A 436 6.53 -4.47 21.60
C LYS A 436 5.72 -5.26 20.58
N VAL A 437 6.43 -6.00 19.73
CA VAL A 437 5.81 -6.96 18.81
C VAL A 437 5.15 -8.08 19.62
N PRO A 438 3.89 -8.50 19.31
CA PRO A 438 3.27 -9.66 19.91
C PRO A 438 4.17 -10.90 19.83
N ALA A 439 4.21 -11.71 20.90
CA ALA A 439 5.10 -12.87 20.98
C ALA A 439 4.81 -13.97 19.93
N TYR A 440 3.60 -13.98 19.37
CA TYR A 440 3.10 -14.97 18.41
C TYR A 440 2.49 -14.27 17.19
N ARG A 441 2.19 -15.03 16.13
CA ARG A 441 1.58 -14.55 14.87
C ARG A 441 0.05 -14.60 14.95
N ILE A 442 -0.62 -13.91 14.03
CA ILE A 442 -2.09 -13.77 14.01
C ILE A 442 -2.85 -15.11 13.90
N HIS A 443 -2.21 -16.16 13.36
CA HIS A 443 -2.78 -17.49 13.18
C HIS A 443 -2.48 -18.48 14.31
N ASP A 444 -1.57 -18.15 15.22
CA ASP A 444 -1.12 -19.07 16.25
C ASP A 444 -2.23 -19.39 17.27
N LYS A 445 -2.28 -20.65 17.71
CA LYS A 445 -3.31 -21.14 18.63
C LYS A 445 -2.63 -21.78 19.83
N PRO A 446 -3.25 -21.80 21.03
CA PRO A 446 -2.64 -22.37 22.24
C PRO A 446 -2.07 -23.79 22.07
N ASN A 447 -2.68 -24.61 21.21
CA ASN A 447 -2.24 -25.98 20.92
C ASN A 447 -1.09 -26.08 19.89
N THR A 448 -0.71 -25.00 19.21
CA THR A 448 0.40 -24.95 18.26
C THR A 448 1.65 -24.24 18.81
N LEU A 449 1.51 -23.47 19.90
CA LEU A 449 2.60 -22.63 20.45
C LEU A 449 3.88 -23.40 20.81
N ALA A 450 3.78 -24.68 21.19
CA ALA A 450 4.95 -25.52 21.50
C ALA A 450 5.89 -25.72 20.29
N ASN A 451 5.38 -25.54 19.07
CA ASN A 451 6.13 -25.63 17.82
C ASN A 451 6.39 -24.24 17.19
N PHE A 452 6.05 -23.15 17.88
CA PHE A 452 6.27 -21.80 17.38
C PHE A 452 7.76 -21.55 17.17
N ARG A 453 8.10 -20.95 16.03
CA ARG A 453 9.46 -20.52 15.70
C ARG A 453 9.39 -19.13 15.11
N GLU A 454 10.19 -18.23 15.68
CA GLU A 454 10.23 -16.85 15.22
C GLU A 454 10.74 -16.78 13.77
N ILE A 455 10.08 -15.97 12.96
CA ILE A 455 10.39 -15.84 11.54
C ILE A 455 11.67 -15.03 11.34
N LYS A 456 12.46 -15.41 10.34
CA LYS A 456 13.54 -14.57 9.81
C LYS A 456 13.64 -14.81 8.31
N PRO A 457 12.85 -14.08 7.49
CA PRO A 457 12.69 -14.46 6.11
C PRO A 457 14.00 -14.45 5.32
N SER A 458 14.13 -15.42 4.42
CA SER A 458 15.21 -15.52 3.45
C SER A 458 14.59 -15.54 2.05
N CYS A 459 15.13 -14.70 1.18
CA CYS A 459 14.62 -14.47 -0.16
C CYS A 459 15.71 -14.77 -1.19
N ALA A 460 15.64 -15.92 -1.87
CA ALA A 460 16.41 -16.17 -3.08
C ALA A 460 15.56 -15.72 -4.27
N SER A 461 15.63 -14.43 -4.62
CA SER A 461 14.85 -13.82 -5.71
C SER A 461 15.70 -13.55 -6.94
N ALA A 462 15.11 -13.71 -8.12
CA ALA A 462 15.70 -13.24 -9.37
C ALA A 462 15.89 -11.71 -9.41
N ASN A 463 15.13 -10.95 -8.60
CA ASN A 463 15.27 -9.50 -8.44
C ASN A 463 16.43 -9.08 -7.53
N ASP A 464 17.22 -10.00 -6.95
CA ASP A 464 18.38 -9.59 -6.16
C ASP A 464 19.53 -9.17 -7.09
N LEU A 465 19.53 -7.88 -7.42
CA LEU A 465 20.54 -7.25 -8.29
C LEU A 465 21.81 -6.87 -7.51
N ILE A 466 21.78 -6.92 -6.17
CA ILE A 466 22.92 -6.58 -5.31
C ILE A 466 23.74 -7.84 -5.02
N ASN A 467 23.07 -8.95 -4.67
CA ASN A 467 23.66 -10.25 -4.37
C ASN A 467 23.01 -11.38 -5.21
N PRO A 468 23.04 -11.30 -6.56
CA PRO A 468 22.43 -12.30 -7.41
C PRO A 468 23.02 -13.69 -7.17
N LEU A 469 22.20 -14.73 -7.42
CA LEU A 469 22.67 -16.11 -7.33
C LEU A 469 23.88 -16.35 -8.26
N PRO A 470 24.89 -17.11 -7.80
CA PRO A 470 26.10 -17.32 -8.57
C PRO A 470 25.80 -18.13 -9.84
N GLN A 471 26.49 -17.82 -10.94
CA GLN A 471 26.29 -18.44 -12.26
C GLN A 471 26.41 -19.98 -12.24
N SER A 472 27.15 -20.54 -11.26
CA SER A 472 27.22 -21.99 -11.01
C SER A 472 25.88 -22.67 -10.73
N VAL A 473 24.86 -21.93 -10.27
CA VAL A 473 23.49 -22.45 -10.09
C VAL A 473 22.78 -22.69 -11.43
N PHE A 474 23.13 -21.91 -12.47
CA PHE A 474 22.47 -21.95 -13.77
C PHE A 474 23.20 -22.84 -14.79
N ILE A 475 24.53 -22.99 -14.67
CA ILE A 475 25.33 -23.87 -15.53
C ILE A 475 24.79 -25.31 -15.46
N ASN A 476 24.45 -25.88 -16.62
CA ASN A 476 23.88 -27.22 -16.81
C ASN A 476 22.53 -27.50 -16.11
N SER A 477 21.90 -26.51 -15.47
CA SER A 477 20.57 -26.66 -14.86
C SER A 477 19.44 -26.73 -15.88
N GLY A 478 19.64 -26.16 -17.09
CA GLY A 478 18.57 -25.94 -18.07
C GLY A 478 17.64 -24.76 -17.73
N TRP A 479 17.94 -24.01 -16.66
CA TRP A 479 17.29 -22.77 -16.27
C TRP A 479 18.22 -21.57 -16.52
N SER A 480 17.66 -20.43 -16.96
CA SER A 480 18.40 -19.20 -17.20
C SER A 480 17.77 -17.99 -16.49
N PRO A 481 18.57 -17.05 -15.94
CA PRO A 481 18.05 -15.78 -15.46
C PRO A 481 17.70 -14.88 -16.65
N VAL A 482 16.55 -14.20 -16.57
CA VAL A 482 16.02 -13.31 -17.61
C VAL A 482 15.69 -11.96 -16.97
N ALA A 483 16.27 -10.90 -17.55
CA ALA A 483 15.92 -9.52 -17.23
C ALA A 483 14.72 -9.06 -18.07
N PRO A 484 13.77 -8.30 -17.49
CA PRO A 484 12.67 -7.69 -18.23
C PRO A 484 13.17 -6.49 -19.04
N LYS A 485 12.34 -6.01 -19.96
CA LYS A 485 12.60 -4.76 -20.69
C LYS A 485 12.18 -3.56 -19.83
N LEU A 486 12.80 -2.41 -20.06
CA LEU A 486 12.50 -1.18 -19.32
C LEU A 486 11.06 -0.68 -19.57
N ASP A 487 10.51 -0.95 -20.76
CA ASP A 487 9.14 -0.66 -21.18
C ASP A 487 8.16 -1.82 -20.88
N ALA A 488 8.57 -2.82 -20.11
CA ALA A 488 7.68 -3.91 -19.71
C ALA A 488 6.75 -3.50 -18.56
N GLU A 489 5.51 -3.97 -18.64
CA GLU A 489 4.50 -3.93 -17.58
C GLU A 489 4.89 -4.73 -16.32
N ASP A 490 5.68 -5.79 -16.50
CA ASP A 490 6.24 -6.62 -15.43
C ASP A 490 7.75 -6.42 -15.43
N GLU A 491 8.24 -5.73 -14.39
CA GLU A 491 9.66 -5.41 -14.18
C GLU A 491 10.38 -6.42 -13.29
N ARG A 492 9.75 -7.55 -12.98
CA ARG A 492 10.40 -8.63 -12.26
C ARG A 492 11.33 -9.41 -13.19
N HIS A 493 12.55 -9.58 -12.74
CA HIS A 493 13.47 -10.61 -13.20
C HIS A 493 12.90 -11.98 -12.81
N TYR A 494 13.24 -13.00 -13.59
CA TYR A 494 12.79 -14.37 -13.36
C TYR A 494 13.82 -15.38 -13.86
N TRP A 495 13.75 -16.61 -13.35
CA TRP A 495 14.43 -17.76 -13.90
C TRP A 495 13.47 -18.51 -14.82
N PHE A 496 13.90 -18.83 -16.02
CA PHE A 496 13.09 -19.43 -17.07
C PHE A 496 13.63 -20.80 -17.48
N SER A 497 12.73 -21.72 -17.77
CA SER A 497 13.05 -22.92 -18.55
C SER A 497 11.90 -23.28 -19.49
N GLU A 498 12.28 -23.83 -20.64
CA GLU A 498 11.39 -24.36 -21.69
C GLU A 498 11.75 -25.82 -22.06
N LYS A 499 12.61 -26.47 -21.25
CA LYS A 499 13.17 -27.79 -21.53
C LYS A 499 12.80 -28.77 -20.41
N PRO A 500 11.87 -29.70 -20.64
CA PRO A 500 11.58 -30.76 -19.68
C PRO A 500 12.84 -31.53 -19.26
N GLY A 501 12.92 -31.89 -17.98
CA GLY A 501 14.10 -32.41 -17.31
C GLY A 501 15.09 -31.34 -16.81
N SER A 502 14.84 -30.05 -17.03
CA SER A 502 15.66 -28.97 -16.44
C SER A 502 15.47 -28.89 -14.94
N LEU A 503 16.56 -28.98 -14.18
CA LEU A 503 16.59 -29.05 -12.73
C LEU A 503 17.48 -27.94 -12.17
N ILE A 504 16.91 -27.08 -11.33
CA ILE A 504 17.63 -26.02 -10.62
C ILE A 504 17.68 -26.31 -9.11
N LYS A 505 18.82 -26.03 -8.48
CA LYS A 505 19.06 -26.22 -7.04
C LYS A 505 19.43 -24.88 -6.40
N ILE A 506 18.56 -24.38 -5.52
CA ILE A 506 18.65 -23.05 -4.90
C ILE A 506 19.00 -23.21 -3.41
N PRO A 507 20.11 -22.64 -2.92
CA PRO A 507 20.43 -22.60 -1.49
C PRO A 507 19.64 -21.49 -0.77
N LEU A 508 19.22 -21.75 0.48
CA LEU A 508 18.43 -20.83 1.30
C LEU A 508 18.67 -21.07 2.80
N LYS A 509 18.24 -20.12 3.64
CA LYS A 509 18.30 -20.22 5.11
C LYS A 509 16.89 -20.22 5.72
N VAL A 510 16.62 -21.19 6.57
CA VAL A 510 15.29 -21.49 7.11
C VAL A 510 15.25 -21.22 8.62
N SER A 511 14.14 -20.71 9.14
CA SER A 511 13.96 -20.36 10.56
C SER A 511 12.61 -20.79 11.13
N GLY A 512 11.51 -20.16 10.68
CA GLY A 512 10.13 -20.55 10.96
C GLY A 512 9.78 -21.89 10.32
N GLY A 513 10.38 -22.20 9.15
CA GLY A 513 10.31 -23.51 8.52
C GLY A 513 9.25 -23.66 7.43
N ASP A 514 8.68 -22.56 6.97
CA ASP A 514 7.94 -22.54 5.71
C ASP A 514 8.92 -22.37 4.56
N ILE A 515 8.73 -23.13 3.48
CA ILE A 515 9.43 -22.95 2.21
C ILE A 515 8.39 -22.84 1.10
N ALA A 516 8.55 -21.84 0.22
CA ALA A 516 7.61 -21.56 -0.86
C ALA A 516 8.33 -21.13 -2.16
N VAL A 517 7.68 -21.37 -3.29
CA VAL A 517 8.11 -20.93 -4.62
C VAL A 517 7.18 -19.85 -5.12
N TYR A 518 7.71 -18.75 -5.62
CA TYR A 518 6.98 -17.66 -6.26
C TYR A 518 7.22 -17.71 -7.77
N TYR A 519 6.15 -17.83 -8.56
CA TYR A 519 6.20 -18.18 -9.98
C TYR A 519 5.05 -17.52 -10.77
N GLN A 520 5.12 -17.54 -12.09
CA GLN A 520 4.05 -17.04 -12.95
C GLN A 520 3.10 -18.18 -13.33
N LYS A 521 1.78 -18.01 -13.09
CA LYS A 521 0.74 -18.81 -13.74
C LYS A 521 0.28 -18.14 -15.03
N GLY A 522 -0.09 -18.93 -16.04
CA GLY A 522 -0.69 -18.44 -17.27
C GLY A 522 -1.68 -19.40 -17.94
N PRO A 523 -2.33 -18.97 -19.03
CA PRO A 523 -3.38 -19.74 -19.68
C PRO A 523 -2.88 -21.10 -20.18
N LYS A 524 -3.62 -22.19 -19.91
CA LYS A 524 -3.27 -23.57 -20.38
C LYS A 524 -2.88 -23.64 -21.86
N LYS A 525 -3.55 -22.87 -22.72
CA LYS A 525 -3.31 -22.78 -24.18
C LYS A 525 -1.92 -22.26 -24.58
N ASP A 526 -1.18 -21.62 -23.67
CA ASP A 526 0.10 -20.98 -23.97
C ASP A 526 1.31 -21.90 -23.67
N GLY A 527 1.11 -23.20 -23.40
CA GLY A 527 2.22 -24.16 -23.20
C GLY A 527 2.94 -24.04 -21.84
N TRP A 528 2.23 -23.64 -20.78
CA TRP A 528 2.80 -23.58 -19.43
C TRP A 528 2.94 -24.98 -18.82
N GLY A 529 4.12 -25.29 -18.31
CA GLY A 529 4.48 -26.60 -17.75
C GLY A 529 4.06 -26.82 -16.28
N THR A 530 4.45 -27.98 -15.75
CA THR A 530 4.41 -28.28 -14.31
C THR A 530 5.84 -28.44 -13.80
N VAL A 531 6.15 -27.86 -12.65
CA VAL A 531 7.44 -28.06 -11.97
C VAL A 531 7.21 -28.88 -10.71
N LYS A 532 8.11 -29.81 -10.43
CA LYS A 532 8.12 -30.59 -9.20
C LYS A 532 9.23 -30.06 -8.30
N CYS A 533 8.88 -29.60 -7.10
CA CYS A 533 9.84 -29.02 -6.16
C CYS A 533 9.89 -29.80 -4.85
N TRP A 534 11.08 -29.94 -4.26
CA TRP A 534 11.29 -30.55 -2.94
C TRP A 534 12.46 -29.91 -2.19
N VAL A 535 12.54 -30.19 -0.90
CA VAL A 535 13.57 -29.69 0.01
C VAL A 535 14.61 -30.77 0.26
N ASP A 536 15.88 -30.37 0.24
CA ASP A 536 17.05 -31.24 0.41
C ASP A 536 16.94 -32.54 -0.42
N ASP A 537 16.96 -33.70 0.24
CA ASP A 537 16.82 -35.02 -0.39
C ASP A 537 15.40 -35.62 -0.24
N ASN A 538 14.41 -34.83 0.20
CA ASN A 538 13.02 -35.25 0.42
C ASN A 538 12.21 -35.38 -0.89
N VAL A 539 12.72 -36.15 -1.86
CA VAL A 539 12.05 -36.39 -3.17
C VAL A 539 10.66 -37.03 -2.97
N GLY A 540 10.46 -37.80 -1.90
CA GLY A 540 9.17 -38.40 -1.56
C GLY A 540 8.12 -37.40 -1.10
N GLY A 541 8.53 -36.25 -0.55
CA GLY A 541 7.66 -35.13 -0.17
C GLY A 541 7.49 -34.07 -1.27
N ALA A 542 7.95 -34.33 -2.50
CA ALA A 542 7.94 -33.35 -3.58
C ALA A 542 6.53 -32.89 -3.98
N VAL A 543 6.35 -31.58 -4.10
CA VAL A 543 5.09 -30.92 -4.49
C VAL A 543 5.10 -30.61 -5.98
N GLU A 544 3.99 -30.91 -6.66
CA GLU A 544 3.75 -30.53 -8.05
C GLU A 544 3.10 -29.14 -8.11
N ILE A 545 3.73 -28.25 -8.90
CA ILE A 545 3.36 -26.85 -9.04
C ILE A 545 3.01 -26.60 -10.51
N HIS A 546 1.71 -26.45 -10.79
CA HIS A 546 1.22 -26.19 -12.15
C HIS A 546 1.38 -24.71 -12.52
N GLY A 547 2.15 -24.43 -13.57
CA GLY A 547 2.32 -23.09 -14.14
C GLY A 547 1.12 -22.64 -14.97
N PHE A 548 0.08 -23.47 -15.08
CA PHE A 548 -1.12 -23.20 -15.86
C PHE A 548 -2.37 -22.99 -15.00
N TRP A 549 -3.34 -22.28 -15.56
CA TRP A 549 -4.72 -22.19 -15.05
C TRP A 549 -5.73 -21.94 -16.18
N ASP A 550 -7.01 -21.95 -15.84
CA ASP A 550 -8.13 -21.81 -16.79
C ASP A 550 -8.46 -20.35 -17.17
N GLN A 551 -7.81 -19.36 -16.55
CA GLN A 551 -8.04 -17.95 -16.84
C GLN A 551 -7.24 -17.48 -18.07
N GLY A 552 -7.79 -16.50 -18.78
CA GLY A 552 -7.22 -15.94 -20.02
C GLY A 552 -6.04 -14.97 -19.85
N HIS A 553 -5.58 -14.74 -18.63
CA HIS A 553 -4.49 -13.81 -18.28
C HIS A 553 -3.41 -14.53 -17.46
N THR A 554 -2.34 -13.82 -17.09
CA THR A 554 -1.26 -14.36 -16.23
C THR A 554 -1.26 -13.69 -14.86
N LYS A 555 -1.03 -14.45 -13.78
CA LYS A 555 -0.95 -13.95 -12.39
C LYS A 555 0.32 -14.49 -11.71
N PRO A 556 1.08 -13.68 -10.97
CA PRO A 556 2.13 -14.18 -10.09
C PRO A 556 1.50 -14.90 -8.88
N VAL A 557 1.99 -16.07 -8.52
CA VAL A 557 1.43 -16.93 -7.47
C VAL A 557 2.55 -17.48 -6.59
N ILE A 558 2.29 -17.56 -5.30
CA ILE A 558 3.13 -18.29 -4.35
C ILE A 558 2.53 -19.68 -4.08
N SER A 559 3.36 -20.70 -3.90
CA SER A 559 2.91 -22.02 -3.47
C SER A 559 3.89 -22.65 -2.50
N GLN A 560 3.36 -23.24 -1.44
CA GLN A 560 4.14 -23.94 -0.43
C GLN A 560 4.81 -25.17 -1.05
N VAL A 561 6.10 -25.37 -0.75
CA VAL A 561 6.84 -26.59 -1.07
C VAL A 561 6.89 -27.51 0.15
N ASP A 562 7.22 -26.99 1.32
CA ASP A 562 7.33 -27.77 2.56
C ASP A 562 7.06 -26.90 3.79
N ARG A 563 6.72 -27.53 4.93
CA ARG A 563 6.42 -26.88 6.22
C ARG A 563 7.05 -27.62 7.38
N GLY A 564 7.45 -26.89 8.40
CA GLY A 564 8.09 -27.49 9.58
C GLY A 564 9.55 -27.90 9.34
N VAL A 565 10.14 -27.48 8.21
CA VAL A 565 11.56 -27.73 7.88
C VAL A 565 12.45 -27.22 9.01
N GLY A 566 13.57 -27.91 9.26
CA GLY A 566 14.53 -27.55 10.30
C GLY A 566 15.05 -26.11 10.18
N LYS A 567 15.54 -25.55 11.29
CA LYS A 567 16.27 -24.27 11.24
C LYS A 567 17.70 -24.54 10.78
N GLY A 568 18.13 -23.91 9.69
CA GLY A 568 19.47 -24.17 9.13
C GLY A 568 19.67 -23.66 7.71
N SER A 569 20.74 -24.15 7.09
CA SER A 569 20.99 -24.00 5.66
C SER A 569 20.38 -25.21 4.93
N HIS A 570 19.52 -24.95 3.96
CA HIS A 570 18.81 -25.96 3.18
C HIS A 570 18.95 -25.65 1.68
N TYR A 571 18.50 -26.58 0.83
CA TYR A 571 18.28 -26.29 -0.59
C TYR A 571 16.90 -26.73 -1.06
N VAL A 572 16.33 -25.98 -2.02
CA VAL A 572 15.19 -26.44 -2.80
C VAL A 572 15.69 -26.89 -4.16
N VAL A 573 15.23 -28.05 -4.60
CA VAL A 573 15.37 -28.52 -5.98
C VAL A 573 14.02 -28.34 -6.67
N CYS A 574 14.02 -27.82 -7.89
CA CYS A 574 12.84 -27.70 -8.73
C CYS A 574 13.14 -28.22 -10.15
N GLU A 575 12.35 -29.19 -10.61
CA GLU A 575 12.50 -29.87 -11.90
C GLU A 575 11.28 -29.62 -12.80
N LEU A 576 11.50 -29.10 -14.01
CA LEU A 576 10.47 -28.94 -15.04
C LEU A 576 10.06 -30.30 -15.62
N GLN A 577 8.82 -30.72 -15.36
CA GLN A 577 8.30 -32.04 -15.74
C GLN A 577 7.85 -32.08 -17.21
N GLY A 578 7.98 -33.25 -17.84
CA GLY A 578 7.55 -33.53 -19.21
C GLY A 578 8.55 -34.43 -19.95
N ASN A 579 8.19 -34.87 -21.16
CA ASN A 579 9.12 -35.54 -22.07
C ASN A 579 9.97 -34.51 -22.82
N PRO A 580 11.19 -34.84 -23.29
CA PRO A 580 12.06 -33.88 -24.01
C PRO A 580 11.49 -33.27 -25.30
N MET A 581 10.36 -33.78 -25.80
CA MET A 581 9.65 -33.28 -26.98
C MET A 581 8.41 -32.44 -26.64
N ASP A 582 8.04 -32.32 -25.36
CA ASP A 582 6.84 -31.62 -24.93
C ASP A 582 7.10 -30.10 -24.85
N GLU A 583 6.17 -29.29 -25.35
CA GLU A 583 6.21 -27.84 -25.18
C GLU A 583 5.74 -27.47 -23.77
N ALA A 584 6.70 -27.25 -22.86
CA ALA A 584 6.44 -26.88 -21.47
C ALA A 584 7.38 -25.76 -21.04
N LYS A 585 6.82 -24.58 -20.73
CA LYS A 585 7.57 -23.42 -20.23
C LYS A 585 7.19 -23.05 -18.80
N PHE A 586 8.14 -22.55 -18.02
CA PHE A 586 7.89 -22.16 -16.64
C PHE A 586 8.78 -20.98 -16.22
N LYS A 587 8.27 -20.12 -15.34
CA LYS A 587 8.97 -18.95 -14.79
C LYS A 587 8.92 -18.94 -13.27
N ILE A 588 10.07 -18.94 -12.63
CA ILE A 588 10.22 -18.75 -11.18
C ILE A 588 10.74 -17.34 -10.91
N TYR A 589 10.04 -16.55 -10.11
CA TYR A 589 10.50 -15.23 -9.66
C TYR A 589 11.42 -15.34 -8.43
N GLY A 590 11.26 -16.40 -7.63
CA GLY A 590 12.16 -16.72 -6.51
C GLY A 590 11.70 -17.92 -5.69
N ILE A 591 12.56 -18.33 -4.76
CA ILE A 591 12.28 -19.35 -3.74
C ILE A 591 12.57 -18.74 -2.37
N PHE A 592 11.60 -18.85 -1.47
CA PHE A 592 11.56 -18.10 -0.22
C PHE A 592 11.35 -19.02 0.98
N SER A 593 11.78 -18.56 2.16
CA SER A 593 11.52 -19.25 3.42
C SER A 593 11.33 -18.30 4.59
N SER A 594 10.58 -18.73 5.61
CA SER A 594 10.41 -18.06 6.91
C SER A 594 11.35 -18.62 7.97
#